data_AF-A0A7V7DP14-F1
#
_entry.id   AF-A0A7V7DP14-F1
#
_cell.length_a   1.000
_cell.length_b   1.000
_cell.length_c   1.000
_cell.angle_alpha   90.00
_cell.angle_beta   90.00
_cell.angle_gamma   90.00
#
_symmetry.space_group_name_H-M   'P 1'
#
loop_
_entity.id
_entity.type
_entity.pdbx_description
1 polymer ?
#
loop_
_entity_poly.entity_id
_entity_poly.type
_entity_poly.pdbx_seq_one_letter_code
_entity_poly.pdbx_strand_id
1 'polypeptide(L)' 'KFDGGPIGLSSLSAAVGEEKDTIEDVYEPFLIQNGFLKRTSQGRVATRLACLHLGIEIREGKGPVQAELFSNTFK' A
#
# COMPACT_ATOMS: atom_id res chain seq x y z
N LYS A 1 -4.46 -10.36 -0.82
CA LYS A 1 -3.05 -10.87 -0.76
C LYS A 1 -2.10 -9.86 -0.11
N PHE A 2 -2.36 -8.53 -0.19
CA PHE A 2 -1.58 -7.51 0.52
C PHE A 2 -2.44 -6.42 1.20
N ASP A 3 -3.76 -6.45 1.06
CA ASP A 3 -4.76 -5.62 1.75
C ASP A 3 -4.41 -4.11 1.83
N GLY A 4 -3.83 -3.58 0.75
CA GLY A 4 -3.40 -2.18 0.62
C GLY A 4 -1.95 -1.91 1.03
N GLY A 5 -1.28 -2.85 1.71
CA GLY A 5 0.09 -2.77 2.22
C GLY A 5 1.20 -3.16 1.23
N PRO A 6 2.47 -3.00 1.64
CA PRO A 6 3.58 -2.74 0.72
C PRO A 6 3.93 -3.95 -0.17
N ILE A 7 3.83 -3.74 -1.49
CA ILE A 7 4.29 -4.68 -2.52
C ILE A 7 5.53 -4.12 -3.24
N GLY A 8 6.57 -4.96 -3.40
CA GLY A 8 7.76 -4.58 -4.16
C GLY A 8 7.45 -4.43 -5.66
N LEU A 9 8.21 -3.55 -6.36
CA LEU A 9 8.00 -3.30 -7.79
C LEU A 9 8.04 -4.58 -8.63
N SER A 10 9.01 -5.46 -8.37
CA SER A 10 9.16 -6.71 -9.11
C SER A 10 7.93 -7.61 -8.97
N SER A 11 7.38 -7.70 -7.77
CA SER A 11 6.18 -8.50 -7.51
C SER A 11 4.93 -7.85 -8.09
N LEU A 12 4.85 -6.51 -8.05
CA LEU A 12 3.75 -5.76 -8.65
C LEU A 12 3.74 -5.93 -10.17
N SER A 13 4.89 -5.69 -10.82
CA SER A 13 5.12 -5.90 -12.25
C SER A 13 4.72 -7.31 -12.68
N ALA A 14 5.19 -8.35 -11.98
CA ALA A 14 4.80 -9.73 -12.28
C ALA A 14 3.30 -10.00 -12.10
N ALA A 15 2.64 -9.34 -11.15
CA ALA A 15 1.22 -9.52 -10.88
C ALA A 15 0.32 -8.85 -11.93
N VAL A 16 0.75 -7.73 -12.51
CA VAL A 16 -0.01 -6.98 -13.53
C VAL A 16 0.42 -7.28 -14.96
N GLY A 17 1.57 -7.94 -15.15
CA GLY A 17 2.10 -8.31 -16.47
C GLY A 17 2.77 -7.15 -17.22
N GLU A 18 3.19 -6.10 -16.51
CA GLU A 18 3.81 -4.90 -17.09
C GLU A 18 5.30 -4.84 -16.76
N GLU A 19 6.09 -4.14 -17.58
CA GLU A 19 7.49 -3.85 -17.28
C GLU A 19 7.62 -2.88 -16.10
N LYS A 20 8.69 -3.05 -15.31
CA LYS A 20 8.95 -2.23 -14.11
C LYS A 20 9.07 -0.75 -14.46
N ASP A 21 9.80 -0.44 -15.52
CA ASP A 21 10.08 0.93 -15.96
C ASP A 21 8.78 1.59 -16.46
N THR A 22 7.91 0.85 -17.14
CA THR A 22 6.57 1.35 -17.51
C THR A 22 5.75 1.72 -16.27
N ILE A 23 5.76 0.88 -15.23
CA ILE A 23 5.11 1.21 -13.95
C ILE A 23 5.69 2.49 -13.35
N GLU A 24 7.01 2.59 -13.20
CA GLU A 24 7.66 3.72 -12.52
C GLU A 24 7.60 5.03 -13.30
N ASP A 25 7.75 4.98 -14.62
CA ASP A 25 7.92 6.17 -15.46
C ASP A 25 6.60 6.66 -16.08
N VAL A 26 5.63 5.77 -16.28
CA VAL A 26 4.35 6.10 -16.93
C VAL A 26 3.21 6.16 -15.92
N TYR A 27 3.02 5.11 -15.13
CA TYR A 27 1.82 4.98 -14.30
C TYR A 27 1.95 5.67 -12.93
N GLU A 28 3.05 5.44 -12.23
CA GLU A 28 3.24 5.94 -10.87
C GLU A 28 3.19 7.47 -10.73
N PRO A 29 3.71 8.30 -11.67
CA PRO A 29 3.64 9.76 -11.54
C PRO A 29 2.22 10.27 -11.36
N PHE A 30 1.28 9.76 -12.18
CA PHE A 30 -0.13 10.13 -12.08
C PHE A 30 -0.78 9.61 -10.79
N LEU A 31 -0.54 8.35 -10.44
CA LEU A 31 -1.16 7.73 -9.27
C LEU A 31 -0.66 8.35 -7.96
N ILE A 32 0.61 8.75 -7.90
CA ILE A 32 1.19 9.44 -6.74
C ILE A 32 0.67 10.87 -6.67
N GLN A 33 0.64 11.60 -7.79
CA GLN A 33 0.16 12.99 -7.82
C GLN A 33 -1.32 13.10 -7.39
N ASN A 34 -2.16 12.15 -7.81
CA ASN A 34 -3.56 12.11 -7.41
C ASN A 34 -3.79 11.47 -6.03
N GLY A 35 -2.73 11.05 -5.35
CA GLY A 35 -2.81 10.50 -3.99
C GLY A 35 -3.37 9.10 -3.90
N PHE A 36 -3.37 8.33 -5.00
CA PHE A 36 -3.82 6.92 -5.04
C PHE A 36 -2.73 5.92 -4.62
N LEU A 37 -1.46 6.27 -4.84
CA LEU A 37 -0.33 5.39 -4.54
C LEU A 37 0.71 6.09 -3.67
N LYS A 38 1.31 5.36 -2.75
CA LYS A 38 2.45 5.82 -1.95
C LYS A 38 3.64 4.89 -2.12
N ARG A 39 4.81 5.44 -2.46
CA ARG A 39 6.10 4.74 -2.37
C ARG A 39 6.60 4.73 -0.93
N THR A 40 7.11 3.60 -0.47
CA THR A 40 7.76 3.42 0.84
C THR A 40 9.03 2.60 0.67
N SER A 41 9.90 2.59 1.68
CA SER A 41 11.11 1.73 1.67
C SER A 41 10.78 0.23 1.55
N GLN A 42 9.58 -0.19 1.96
CA GLN A 42 9.13 -1.59 1.90
C GLN A 42 8.38 -1.92 0.59
N GLY A 43 7.99 -0.92 -0.21
CA GLY A 43 7.22 -1.13 -1.44
C GLY A 43 6.13 -0.09 -1.67
N ARG A 44 5.19 -0.41 -2.56
CA ARG A 44 4.05 0.42 -2.97
C ARG A 44 2.83 0.09 -2.12
N VAL A 45 2.15 1.13 -1.66
CA VAL A 45 0.96 1.03 -0.81
C VAL A 45 -0.18 1.75 -1.50
N ALA A 46 -1.32 1.07 -1.66
CA ALA A 46 -2.55 1.70 -2.12
C ALA A 46 -3.09 2.58 -0.99
N THR A 47 -3.38 3.84 -1.27
CA THR A 47 -3.90 4.74 -0.25
C THR A 47 -5.36 4.45 0.04
N ARG A 48 -5.87 5.00 1.15
CA ARG A 48 -7.31 5.01 1.45
C ARG A 48 -8.13 5.59 0.29
N LEU A 49 -7.60 6.63 -0.38
CA LEU A 49 -8.26 7.24 -1.52
C LEU A 49 -8.42 6.26 -2.69
N ALA A 50 -7.39 5.45 -2.98
CA ALA A 50 -7.47 4.42 -4.03
C ALA A 50 -8.52 3.36 -3.72
N CYS A 51 -8.55 2.85 -2.48
CA CYS A 51 -9.57 1.86 -2.10
C CYS A 51 -10.99 2.43 -2.22
N LEU A 52 -11.21 3.68 -1.78
CA LEU A 52 -12.51 4.35 -1.93
C LEU A 52 -12.89 4.55 -3.40
N HIS A 53 -11.94 4.96 -4.24
CA HIS A 53 -12.18 5.14 -5.68
C HIS A 53 -12.57 3.83 -6.38
N LEU A 54 -12.01 2.71 -5.91
CA LEU A 54 -12.27 1.38 -6.45
C LEU A 54 -13.47 0.67 -5.77
N GLY A 55 -14.16 1.31 -4.82
CA GLY A 55 -15.27 0.71 -4.09
C GLY A 55 -14.87 -0.48 -3.19
N ILE A 56 -13.59 -0.55 -2.79
CA ILE A 56 -13.07 -1.61 -1.94
C ILE A 56 -13.34 -1.26 -0.47
N GLU A 57 -14.02 -2.16 0.23
CA GLU A 57 -14.18 -2.05 1.69
C GLU A 57 -12.83 -2.16 2.38
N ILE A 58 -12.37 -1.06 2.98
CA ILE A 58 -11.19 -1.08 3.83
C ILE A 58 -11.57 -1.78 5.13
N ARG A 59 -11.15 -3.02 5.29
CA ARG A 59 -11.05 -3.61 6.62
C ARG A 59 -9.98 -2.83 7.35
N GLU A 60 -10.33 -2.10 8.41
CA GLU A 60 -9.33 -1.52 9.30
C GLU A 60 -8.53 -2.69 9.90
N GLY A 61 -7.45 -3.07 9.23
CA GLY A 61 -6.46 -3.97 9.78
C GLY A 61 -5.94 -3.29 11.04
N LYS A 62 -6.16 -3.93 12.19
CA LYS A 62 -5.66 -3.47 13.49
C LYS A 62 -4.28 -2.86 13.28
N GLY A 63 -4.14 -1.57 13.61
CA GLY A 63 -2.84 -0.91 13.70
C GLY A 63 -1.89 -1.74 14.58
N PRO A 64 -0.59 -1.45 14.58
CA PRO A 64 0.42 -2.36 15.13
C PRO A 64 -0.01 -2.82 16.53
N VAL A 65 -0.32 -4.13 16.65
CA VAL A 65 -0.66 -4.81 17.91
C VAL A 65 0.39 -4.52 19.01
N GLN A 66 1.57 -4.09 18.58
CA GLN A 66 2.67 -3.61 19.40
C GLN A 66 2.34 -2.39 20.28
N ALA A 67 1.37 -1.54 19.93
CA ALA A 67 0.96 -0.43 20.81
C ALA A 67 0.19 -0.92 22.06
N GLU A 68 -0.58 -2.01 21.95
CA GLU A 68 -1.33 -2.58 23.08
C GLU A 68 -0.45 -3.48 23.96
N LEU A 69 0.59 -4.10 23.38
CA LEU A 69 1.50 -5.01 24.09
C LEU A 69 2.31 -4.34 25.22
N PHE A 70 2.54 -3.03 25.17
CA PHE A 70 3.26 -2.31 26.22
C PHE A 70 2.37 -1.60 27.24
N SER A 71 1.04 -1.71 27.12
CA SER A 71 0.10 -1.02 28.01
C SER A 71 -0.13 -1.73 29.35
N ASN A 72 0.29 -2.99 29.49
CA ASN A 72 -0.06 -3.84 30.64
C ASN A 72 1.06 -4.11 31.66
N THR A 73 2.19 -3.38 31.62
CA THR A 73 3.32 -3.61 32.55
C THR A 73 3.55 -2.47 33.55
N PHE A 74 2.64 -1.50 33.65
CA PHE A 74 2.64 -0.52 34.74
C PHE A 74 1.26 -0.43 35.39
N LYS A 75 0.90 -1.49 36.12
CA LYS A 75 0.01 -1.42 37.28
C LYS A 75 0.60 -2.28 38.38
#